data_AF-A0A967ZFC5-F1
#
_entry.id   AF-A0A967ZFC5-F1
#
_cell.length_a   1.000
_cell.length_b   1.000
_cell.length_c   1.000
_cell.angle_alpha   90.00
_cell.angle_beta   90.00
_cell.angle_gamma   90.00
#
_symmetry.space_group_name_H-M   'P 1'
#
loop_
_entity.id
_entity.type
_entity.pdbx_description
1 polymer ?
#
loop_
_entity_poly.entity_id
_entity_poly.type
_entity_poly.pdbx_seq_one_letter_code
_entity_poly.pdbx_strand_id
1 'polypeptide(L)'
;VYAPLAHRLGVQEIKHELEDRCFEILFPGPHAEIEEKLAERAPERDVFIEKVIGELRSMLADAGIEATIIGRPKHHYSIYRKMVEQGRP
;
A
#
# COMPACT_ATOMS: atom_id res chain seq x y z
N VAL A 1 -0.25 -21.13 1.42
CA VAL A 1 -0.65 -21.68 2.74
C VAL A 1 -0.29 -20.75 3.89
N TYR A 2 0.97 -20.30 4.00
CA TYR A 2 1.44 -19.48 5.14
C TYR A 2 0.87 -18.06 5.21
N ALA A 3 0.76 -17.33 4.09
CA ALA A 3 0.17 -15.99 4.09
C ALA A 3 -1.31 -15.99 4.61
N PRO A 4 -2.21 -16.87 4.14
CA PRO A 4 -3.54 -17.01 4.74
C PRO A 4 -3.55 -17.39 6.21
N LEU A 5 -2.55 -18.14 6.70
CA LEU A 5 -2.43 -18.46 8.12
C LEU A 5 -2.03 -17.23 8.93
N ALA A 6 -1.02 -16.47 8.49
CA ALA A 6 -0.62 -15.21 9.10
C ALA A 6 -1.80 -14.21 9.16
N HIS A 7 -2.61 -14.16 8.11
CA HIS A 7 -3.85 -13.38 8.08
C HIS A 7 -4.82 -13.77 9.21
N ARG A 8 -5.08 -15.08 9.38
CA ARG A 8 -5.99 -15.60 10.41
C ARG A 8 -5.48 -15.38 11.84
N LEU A 9 -4.16 -15.38 12.01
CA LEU A 9 -3.52 -15.10 13.30
C LEU A 9 -3.41 -13.60 13.61
N GLY A 10 -3.89 -12.72 12.72
CA GLY A 10 -3.86 -11.28 12.91
C GLY A 10 -2.50 -10.63 12.60
N VAL A 11 -1.53 -11.39 12.09
CA VAL A 11 -0.18 -10.89 11.80
C VAL A 11 -0.10 -10.37 10.37
N GLN A 12 -0.67 -9.18 10.16
CA GLN A 12 -0.82 -8.60 8.82
C GLN A 12 0.52 -8.26 8.15
N GLU A 13 1.51 -7.79 8.89
CA GLU A 13 2.82 -7.44 8.32
C GLU A 13 3.51 -8.66 7.70
N ILE A 14 3.56 -9.79 8.42
CA ILE A 14 4.11 -11.05 7.88
C ILE A 14 3.32 -11.53 6.68
N LYS A 15 1.98 -11.44 6.72
CA LYS A 15 1.15 -11.81 5.59
C LYS A 15 1.53 -10.99 4.34
N HIS A 16 1.62 -9.66 4.47
CA HIS A 16 1.91 -8.80 3.34
C HIS A 16 3.33 -9.04 2.79
N GLU A 17 4.32 -9.19 3.66
CA GLU A 17 5.69 -9.48 3.23
C GLU A 17 5.77 -10.81 2.48
N LEU A 18 5.12 -11.86 2.99
CA LEU A 18 5.05 -13.16 2.31
C LEU A 18 4.33 -13.07 0.98
N GLU A 19 3.23 -12.31 0.90
CA GLU A 19 2.47 -12.09 -0.34
C GLU A 19 3.30 -11.38 -1.39
N ASP A 20 3.97 -10.27 -1.03
CA ASP A 20 4.78 -9.48 -1.96
C ASP A 20 6.00 -10.28 -2.46
N ARG A 21 6.72 -10.99 -1.58
CA ARG A 21 7.86 -11.85 -1.98
C ARG A 21 7.45 -13.00 -2.88
N CYS A 22 6.36 -13.69 -2.56
CA CYS A 22 5.84 -14.75 -3.43
C CYS A 22 5.35 -14.18 -4.76
N PHE A 23 4.76 -12.99 -4.77
CA PHE A 23 4.28 -12.34 -5.98
C PHE A 23 5.43 -11.99 -6.93
N GLU A 24 6.52 -11.41 -6.41
CA GLU A 24 7.76 -11.12 -7.14
C GLU A 24 8.31 -12.37 -7.86
N ILE A 25 8.36 -13.51 -7.15
CA ILE A 25 8.93 -14.76 -7.68
C ILE A 25 7.99 -15.47 -8.66
N LEU A 26 6.70 -15.56 -8.31
CA LEU A 26 5.73 -16.35 -9.09
C LEU A 26 5.21 -15.60 -10.32
N PHE A 27 5.18 -14.26 -10.27
CA PHE A 27 4.60 -13.42 -11.31
C PHE A 27 5.51 -12.21 -11.62
N PRO A 28 6.74 -12.42 -12.10
CA PRO A 28 7.71 -11.34 -12.28
C PRO A 28 7.28 -10.28 -13.30
N GLY A 29 6.55 -10.67 -14.36
CA GLY A 29 6.02 -9.73 -15.37
C GLY A 29 5.02 -8.75 -14.77
N PRO A 30 3.88 -9.23 -14.24
CA PRO A 30 2.90 -8.37 -13.55
C PRO A 30 3.48 -7.57 -12.38
N HIS A 31 4.46 -8.14 -11.67
CA HIS A 31 5.17 -7.41 -10.61
C HIS A 31 5.90 -6.19 -11.19
N ALA A 32 6.72 -6.38 -12.22
CA ALA A 32 7.47 -5.31 -12.87
C ALA A 32 6.55 -4.23 -13.47
N GLU A 33 5.44 -4.62 -14.09
CA GLU A 33 4.45 -3.66 -14.63
C GLU A 33 3.84 -2.78 -13.52
N ILE A 34 3.53 -3.36 -12.36
CA ILE A 34 3.01 -2.60 -11.22
C ILE A 34 4.08 -1.67 -10.65
N GLU A 35 5.32 -2.14 -10.55
CA GLU A 35 6.44 -1.35 -10.06
C GLU A 35 6.71 -0.13 -10.95
N GLU A 36 6.70 -0.32 -12.27
CA GLU A 36 6.83 0.77 -13.26
C GLU A 36 5.69 1.78 -13.13
N LYS A 37 4.43 1.31 -13.13
CA LYS A 37 3.24 2.18 -12.96
C LYS A 37 3.25 2.95 -11.63
N LEU A 38 3.80 2.35 -10.57
CA LEU A 38 3.96 2.99 -9.27
C LEU A 38 5.08 4.03 -9.28
N ALA A 39 6.20 3.75 -9.94
CA ALA A 39 7.32 4.67 -10.06
C ALA A 39 6.94 5.94 -10.83
N GLU A 40 6.20 5.79 -11.93
CA GLU A 40 5.68 6.93 -12.72
C GLU A 40 4.81 7.87 -11.88
N ARG A 41 3.98 7.32 -10.98
CA ARG A 41 3.02 8.07 -10.16
C ARG A 41 3.54 8.44 -8.77
N ALA A 42 4.71 7.95 -8.38
CA ALA A 42 5.31 8.20 -7.07
C ALA A 42 5.42 9.70 -6.73
N PRO A 43 5.98 10.58 -7.60
CA PRO A 43 6.18 11.99 -7.23
C PRO A 43 4.85 12.72 -6.98
N GLU A 44 3.85 12.51 -7.84
CA GLU A 44 2.53 13.12 -7.67
C GLU A 44 1.82 12.62 -6.41
N ARG A 45 1.92 11.31 -6.14
CA ARG A 45 1.32 10.68 -4.97
C ARG A 45 1.95 11.20 -3.68
N ASP A 46 3.27 11.31 -3.62
CA ASP A 46 3.97 11.69 -2.40
C ASP A 46 3.68 13.17 -2.07
N VAL A 47 3.64 14.06 -3.07
CA VAL A 47 3.19 15.46 -2.90
C VAL A 47 1.74 15.52 -2.40
N PHE A 48 0.85 14.70 -2.96
CA PHE A 48 -0.54 14.65 -2.53
C PHE A 48 -0.69 14.15 -1.08
N ILE A 49 0.03 13.09 -0.72
CA ILE A 49 0.01 12.54 0.65
C ILE A 49 0.51 13.59 1.65
N GLU A 50 1.64 14.25 1.39
CA GLU A 50 2.18 15.28 2.29
C GLU A 50 1.22 16.46 2.45
N LYS A 51 0.57 16.89 1.36
CA LYS A 51 -0.46 17.93 1.42
C LYS A 51 -1.61 17.52 2.34
N VAL A 52 -2.16 16.33 2.15
CA VAL A 52 -3.29 15.83 2.96
C VAL A 52 -2.88 15.65 4.42
N ILE A 53 -1.68 15.14 4.68
CA ILE A 53 -1.14 15.02 6.05
C ILE A 53 -1.01 16.40 6.70
N GLY A 54 -0.52 17.39 5.97
CA GLY A 54 -0.40 18.78 6.45
C GLY A 54 -1.76 19.39 6.81
N GLU A 55 -2.75 19.24 5.93
CA GLU A 55 -4.13 19.71 6.17
C GLU A 55 -4.74 19.04 7.41
N LEU A 56 -4.63 17.70 7.52
CA LEU A 56 -5.13 16.96 8.67
C LEU A 56 -4.40 17.34 9.97
N ARG A 57 -3.08 17.57 9.93
CA ARG A 57 -2.32 18.02 11.11
C ARG A 57 -2.82 19.37 11.62
N SER A 58 -3.07 20.32 10.71
CA SER A 58 -3.61 21.63 11.09
C SER A 58 -4.98 21.48 11.75
N MET A 59 -5.88 20.70 11.14
CA MET A 59 -7.23 20.48 11.68
C MET A 59 -7.22 19.81 13.06
N LEU A 60 -6.34 18.83 13.27
CA LEU A 60 -6.22 18.15 14.56
C LEU A 60 -5.61 19.06 15.63
N ALA A 61 -4.64 19.91 15.26
CA ALA A 61 -4.07 20.91 16.15
C ALA A 61 -5.12 21.97 16.56
N ASP A 62 -5.93 22.46 15.61
CA ASP A 62 -7.03 23.40 15.90
C ASP A 62 -8.09 22.79 16.83
N ALA A 63 -8.28 21.46 16.76
CA ALA A 63 -9.16 20.71 17.65
C ALA A 63 -8.52 20.33 18.99
N GLY A 64 -7.23 20.64 19.22
CA GLY A 64 -6.49 20.27 20.43
C GLY A 64 -6.22 18.77 20.57
N ILE A 65 -6.18 18.03 19.45
CA ILE A 65 -5.99 16.58 19.41
C ILE A 65 -4.55 16.26 19.02
N GLU A 66 -3.82 15.59 19.91
CA GLU A 66 -2.52 15.00 19.58
C GLU A 66 -2.70 13.67 18.85
N ALA A 67 -2.24 13.59 17.61
CA ALA A 67 -2.32 12.38 16.80
C ALA A 67 -1.10 12.21 15.91
N THR A 68 -0.75 10.95 15.63
CA THR A 68 0.29 10.60 14.66
C THR A 68 -0.37 10.22 13.34
N ILE A 69 -0.04 10.95 12.27
CA ILE A 69 -0.53 10.67 10.92
C ILE A 69 0.61 10.10 10.10
N ILE A 70 0.36 8.94 9.48
CA ILE A 70 1.30 8.25 8.59
C ILE A 70 0.63 7.94 7.25
N GLY A 71 1.34 8.22 6.15
CA GLY A 71 0.95 7.74 4.83
C GLY A 71 1.27 6.25 4.72
N ARG A 72 0.24 5.41 4.57
CA ARG A 72 0.46 3.95 4.40
C ARG A 72 0.49 3.59 2.91
N PRO A 73 1.64 3.17 2.36
CA PRO A 73 1.69 2.66 0.99
C PRO A 73 0.93 1.34 0.89
N LYS A 74 0.46 1.03 -0.32
CA LYS A 74 -0.26 -0.22 -0.61
C LYS A 74 0.72 -1.27 -1.14
N HIS A 75 0.59 -2.50 -0.65
CA HIS A 75 1.39 -3.65 -1.07
C HIS A 75 1.15 -4.04 -2.54
N HIS A 76 2.21 -4.49 -3.24
CA HIS A 76 2.20 -4.80 -4.68
C HIS A 76 1.17 -5.89 -5.00
N TYR A 77 1.16 -6.97 -4.23
CA TYR A 77 0.18 -8.05 -4.43
C TYR A 77 -1.26 -7.58 -4.22
N SER A 78 -1.48 -6.68 -3.25
CA SER A 78 -2.80 -6.08 -3.01
C SER A 78 -3.22 -5.09 -4.11
N ILE A 79 -2.26 -4.46 -4.79
CA ILE A 79 -2.53 -3.65 -5.99
C ILE A 79 -2.97 -4.56 -7.13
N TYR A 80 -2.17 -5.58 -7.41
CA TYR A 80 -2.46 -6.59 -8.42
C TYR A 80 -3.86 -7.19 -8.24
N ARG A 81 -4.17 -7.69 -7.03
CA ARG A 81 -5.47 -8.31 -6.76
C ARG A 81 -6.63 -7.35 -7.01
N LYS A 82 -6.51 -6.07 -6.63
CA LYS A 82 -7.56 -5.07 -6.91
C LYS A 82 -7.69 -4.78 -8.41
N MET A 83 -6.58 -4.73 -9.16
CA MET A 83 -6.61 -4.53 -10.60
C MET A 83 -7.36 -5.66 -11.31
N VAL A 84 -7.07 -6.91 -10.91
CA VAL A 84 -7.76 -8.11 -11.40
C VAL A 84 -9.25 -8.09 -11.04
N GLU A 85 -9.61 -7.82 -9.78
CA GLU A 85 -11.01 -7.73 -9.33
C GLU A 85 -11.81 -6.64 -10.06
N GLN A 86 -11.16 -5.53 -10.42
CA GLN A 86 -11.79 -4.41 -11.12
C GLN A 86 -11.78 -4.56 -12.64
N GLY A 87 -11.19 -5.63 -13.18
CA GLY A 87 -11.09 -5.86 -14.63
C GLY A 87 -10.26 -4.80 -15.36
N ARG A 88 -9.35 -4.10 -14.66
CA ARG A 88 -8.49 -3.06 -15.23
C ARG A 88 -7.04 -3.56 -15.21
N PRO A 89 -6.47 -3.98 -16.36
CA PRO A 89 -5.07 -4.36 -16.45
C PRO A 89 -4.12 -3.18 -16.23
#